data_AF-A0AA96GL27-F1
#
_entry.id   AF-A0AA96GL27-F1
#
_cell.length_a   1.000
_cell.length_b   1.000
_cell.length_c   1.000
_cell.angle_alpha   90.00
_cell.angle_beta   90.00
_cell.angle_gamma   90.00
#
_symmetry.space_group_name_H-M   'P 1'
#
loop_
_entity.id
_entity.type
_entity.pdbx_description
1 polymer ?
#
loop_
_entity_poly.entity_id
_entity_poly.type
_entity_poly.pdbx_seq_one_letter_code
_entity_poly.pdbx_strand_id
1 'polypeptide(L)'
;MFILRNAGNLVPPYGAAIGGTTANIEFGASVLQVKEIIVWRHTDCGAMKALVRPESLQDLPAVRDWLRMAASTRQIVKEMYQELKGEEWFVATIKENVLFSLSI
;
A
#
# COMPACT_ATOMS: atom_id res chain seq x y z
N MET A 1 9.22 -5.10 19.49
CA MET A 1 8.88 -4.69 18.11
C MET A 1 7.44 -5.09 17.84
N PHE A 2 6.57 -4.12 17.57
CA PHE A 2 5.15 -4.36 17.25
C PHE A 2 5.01 -4.37 15.72
N ILE A 3 4.47 -5.45 15.15
CA ILE A 3 4.55 -5.71 13.71
C ILE A 3 3.16 -5.90 13.14
N LEU A 4 2.85 -5.11 12.11
CA LEU A 4 1.69 -5.31 11.25
C LEU A 4 2.16 -5.76 9.86
N ARG A 5 1.53 -6.80 9.31
CA ARG A 5 1.75 -7.26 7.95
C ARG A 5 0.42 -7.42 7.24
N ASN A 6 0.32 -6.84 6.04
CA ASN A 6 -0.82 -7.01 5.15
C ASN A 6 -0.32 -7.06 3.70
N ALA A 7 -1.21 -7.36 2.75
CA ALA A 7 -0.83 -7.42 1.34
C ALA A 7 -0.46 -6.02 0.83
N GLY A 8 0.80 -5.84 0.42
CA GLY A 8 1.30 -4.56 -0.12
C GLY A 8 1.70 -3.54 0.93
N ASN A 9 1.70 -3.89 2.21
CA ASN A 9 2.06 -3.02 3.33
C ASN A 9 1.27 -1.70 3.30
N LEU A 10 0.00 -1.78 2.91
CA LEU A 10 -0.88 -0.63 2.74
C LEU A 10 -1.34 -0.12 4.10
N VAL A 11 -1.29 1.20 4.23
CA VAL A 11 -2.02 1.93 5.27
C VAL A 11 -3.25 2.53 4.61
N PRO A 12 -4.47 2.18 5.04
CA PRO A 12 -5.68 2.80 4.51
C PRO A 12 -5.85 4.22 5.06
N PRO A 13 -6.43 5.17 4.29
CA PRO A 13 -6.82 6.46 4.82
C PRO A 13 -7.76 6.31 6.02
N TYR A 14 -7.64 7.19 7.01
CA TYR A 14 -8.51 7.17 8.18
C TYR A 14 -10.00 7.26 7.77
N GLY A 15 -10.83 6.38 8.32
CA GLY A 15 -12.26 6.31 8.00
C GLY A 15 -12.62 5.58 6.70
N ALA A 16 -11.66 5.27 5.82
CA ALA A 16 -11.93 4.53 4.58
C ALA A 16 -12.20 3.03 4.84
N ALA A 17 -11.57 2.46 5.87
CA ALA A 17 -11.87 1.12 6.35
C ALA A 17 -11.51 0.99 7.83
N ILE A 18 -12.49 0.63 8.67
CA ILE A 18 -12.20 0.18 10.04
C ILE A 18 -11.83 -1.30 9.95
N GLY A 19 -10.57 -1.62 10.25
CA GLY A 19 -10.07 -2.98 10.14
C GLY A 19 -8.82 -3.22 10.97
N GLY A 20 -8.18 -4.37 10.75
CA GLY A 20 -6.98 -4.76 11.49
C GLY A 20 -5.87 -3.71 11.40
N THR A 21 -5.68 -3.06 10.24
CA THR A 21 -4.63 -2.04 10.08
C THR A 21 -4.85 -0.82 10.95
N THR A 22 -6.04 -0.21 10.93
CA THR A 22 -6.33 0.98 11.74
C THR A 22 -6.28 0.67 13.22
N ALA A 23 -6.83 -0.47 13.65
CA ALA A 23 -6.83 -0.88 15.06
C ALA A 23 -5.41 -1.13 15.60
N ASN A 24 -4.54 -1.78 14.82
CA ASN A 24 -3.16 -2.01 15.24
C ASN A 24 -2.36 -0.71 15.28
N ILE A 25 -2.54 0.20 14.31
CA ILE A 25 -1.85 1.50 14.32
C ILE A 25 -2.27 2.31 15.55
N GLU A 26 -3.58 2.39 15.83
CA GLU A 26 -4.13 3.07 17.02
C GLU A 26 -3.60 2.44 18.32
N PHE A 27 -3.60 1.12 18.43
CA PHE A 27 -3.07 0.43 19.60
C PHE A 27 -1.56 0.70 19.79
N GLY A 28 -0.79 0.64 18.71
CA GLY A 28 0.64 0.93 18.73
C GLY A 28 0.94 2.36 19.18
N ALA A 29 0.20 3.34 18.65
CA ALA A 29 0.41 4.76 18.96
C ALA A 29 -0.14 5.14 20.34
N SER A 30 -1.39 4.78 20.65
CA SER A 30 -2.11 5.27 21.83
C SER A 30 -1.89 4.42 23.08
N VAL A 31 -1.73 3.10 22.93
CA VAL A 31 -1.58 2.19 24.08
C VAL A 31 -0.12 1.84 24.32
N LEU A 32 0.60 1.41 23.28
CA LEU A 32 2.01 1.03 23.41
C LEU A 32 2.96 2.23 23.35
N GLN A 33 2.48 3.41 22.94
CA GLN A 33 3.26 4.65 22.83
C GLN A 33 4.55 4.47 22.03
N VAL A 34 4.48 3.75 20.90
CA VAL A 34 5.64 3.60 20.02
C VAL A 34 6.09 4.97 19.50
N LYS A 35 7.39 5.23 19.56
CA LYS A 35 7.96 6.53 19.13
C LYS A 35 8.14 6.64 17.63
N GLU A 36 8.22 5.50 16.95
CA GLU A 36 8.54 5.42 15.53
C GLU A 36 7.61 4.41 14.85
N ILE A 37 7.09 4.79 13.69
CA ILE A 37 6.35 3.93 12.78
C ILE A 37 7.13 3.87 11.48
N ILE A 38 7.40 2.65 11.00
CA ILE A 38 8.18 2.46 9.78
C ILE A 38 7.36 1.62 8.78
N VAL A 39 7.09 2.21 7.61
CA VAL A 39 6.45 1.52 6.48
C VAL A 39 7.54 1.03 5.54
N TRP A 40 7.70 -0.29 5.45
CA TRP A 40 8.75 -0.90 4.63
C TRP A 40 8.17 -1.30 3.28
N ARG A 41 8.84 -0.93 2.19
CA ARG A 41 8.66 -1.65 0.92
C ARG A 41 9.55 -2.87 0.87
N HIS A 42 9.20 -3.80 0.01
CA HIS A 42 10.10 -4.85 -0.42
C HIS A 42 10.13 -4.94 -1.94
N THR A 43 11.25 -5.44 -2.47
CA THR A 43 11.36 -5.76 -3.89
C THR A 43 10.35 -6.85 -4.25
N ASP A 44 9.96 -6.87 -5.51
CA ASP A 44 9.11 -7.92 -6.09
C ASP A 44 7.73 -8.08 -5.42
N CYS A 45 7.14 -6.99 -4.92
CA CYS A 45 5.86 -7.04 -4.22
C CYS A 45 4.71 -7.51 -5.12
N GLY A 46 4.15 -8.68 -4.82
CA GLY A 46 3.03 -9.27 -5.55
C GLY A 46 1.76 -8.40 -5.55
N ALA A 47 1.47 -7.73 -4.43
CA ALA A 47 0.36 -6.77 -4.35
C ALA A 47 0.55 -5.58 -5.30
N MET A 48 1.78 -5.05 -5.39
CA MET A 48 2.09 -3.99 -6.34
C MET A 48 2.01 -4.49 -7.78
N LYS A 49 2.46 -5.72 -8.08
CA LYS A 49 2.28 -6.33 -9.41
C LYS A 49 0.80 -6.42 -9.79
N ALA A 50 -0.05 -6.77 -8.84
CA ALA A 50 -1.49 -6.86 -9.05
C ALA A 50 -2.17 -5.49 -9.17
N LEU A 51 -1.66 -4.46 -8.47
CA LEU A 51 -2.11 -3.07 -8.64
C LEU A 51 -1.84 -2.56 -10.06
N VAL A 52 -0.70 -2.96 -10.63
CA VAL A 52 -0.29 -2.64 -12.01
C VAL A 52 -1.12 -3.39 -13.04
N ARG A 53 -1.30 -4.69 -12.81
CA ARG A 53 -2.03 -5.66 -13.65
C ARG A 53 -3.34 -6.09 -12.97
N PRO A 54 -4.36 -5.23 -12.92
CA PRO A 54 -5.61 -5.51 -12.22
C PRO A 54 -6.37 -6.73 -12.78
N GLU A 55 -6.08 -7.15 -14.01
CA GLU A 55 -6.58 -8.39 -14.59
C GLU A 55 -6.20 -9.63 -13.78
N SER A 56 -5.09 -9.59 -13.03
CA SER A 56 -4.67 -10.68 -12.14
C SER A 56 -5.52 -10.82 -10.87
N LEU A 57 -6.44 -9.90 -10.62
CA LEU A 57 -7.29 -9.85 -9.43
C LEU A 57 -8.71 -10.39 -9.69
N GLN A 58 -9.00 -10.94 -10.87
CA GLN A 58 -10.35 -11.40 -11.24
C GLN A 58 -10.94 -12.38 -10.21
N ASP A 59 -10.13 -13.35 -9.77
CA ASP A 59 -10.53 -14.40 -8.82
C ASP A 59 -10.25 -14.05 -7.35
N LEU A 60 -9.85 -12.81 -7.06
CA LEU A 60 -9.44 -12.36 -5.73
C LEU A 60 -10.22 -11.11 -5.28
N PRO A 61 -11.54 -11.18 -5.07
CA PRO A 61 -12.38 -10.01 -4.82
C PRO A 61 -11.96 -9.22 -3.57
N ALA A 62 -11.60 -9.89 -2.47
CA ALA A 62 -11.14 -9.21 -1.25
C ALA A 62 -9.81 -8.47 -1.47
N VAL A 63 -8.88 -9.06 -2.23
CA VAL A 63 -7.60 -8.42 -2.56
C VAL A 63 -7.82 -7.24 -3.51
N ARG A 64 -8.73 -7.39 -4.47
CA ARG A 64 -9.13 -6.32 -5.37
C ARG A 64 -9.67 -5.12 -4.59
N ASP A 65 -10.57 -5.36 -3.65
CA ASP A 65 -11.15 -4.29 -2.83
C ASP A 65 -10.11 -3.66 -1.90
N TRP A 66 -9.21 -4.46 -1.34
CA TRP A 66 -8.07 -3.96 -0.57
C TRP A 66 -7.15 -3.05 -1.40
N LEU A 67 -6.79 -3.46 -2.62
CA LEU A 67 -5.90 -2.69 -3.49
C LEU A 67 -6.57 -1.46 -4.11
N ARG A 68 -7.91 -1.37 -4.13
CA ARG A 68 -8.62 -0.14 -4.54
C ARG A 68 -8.25 1.05 -3.66
N MET A 69 -7.89 0.81 -2.39
CA MET A 69 -7.45 1.86 -1.48
C MET A 69 -6.14 2.53 -1.94
N ALA A 70 -5.32 1.82 -2.71
CA ALA A 70 -4.08 2.30 -3.32
C ALA A 70 -4.23 2.63 -4.82
N ALA A 71 -5.47 2.78 -5.32
CA ALA A 71 -5.70 3.09 -6.73
C ALA A 71 -5.12 4.47 -7.12
N SER A 72 -5.08 5.42 -6.18
CA SER A 72 -4.42 6.71 -6.31
C SER A 72 -2.93 6.56 -6.63
N THR A 73 -2.22 5.62 -5.98
CA THR A 73 -0.82 5.31 -6.28
C THR A 73 -0.63 4.96 -7.74
N ARG A 74 -1.51 4.12 -8.31
CA ARG A 74 -1.45 3.76 -9.73
C ARG A 74 -1.66 4.98 -10.63
N GLN A 75 -2.57 5.88 -10.26
CA GLN A 75 -2.85 7.09 -11.03
C GLN A 75 -1.67 8.05 -11.02
N ILE A 76 -1.09 8.31 -9.84
CA ILE A 76 0.11 9.14 -9.66
C ILE A 76 1.26 8.59 -10.50
N VAL A 77 1.50 7.28 -10.44
CA VAL A 77 2.60 6.67 -11.21
C VAL A 77 2.36 6.78 -12.72
N LYS A 78 1.11 6.66 -13.17
CA LYS A 78 0.76 6.87 -14.58
C LYS A 78 0.95 8.32 -15.03
N GLU A 79 0.65 9.28 -14.18
CA GLU A 79 0.69 10.70 -14.54
C GLU A 79 2.09 11.30 -14.42
N MET A 80 2.82 10.95 -13.37
CA MET A 80 4.12 11.56 -13.03
C MET A 80 5.34 10.79 -13.58
N TYR A 81 5.18 9.52 -13.96
CA TYR A 81 6.28 8.67 -14.44
C TYR A 81 5.96 8.09 -15.82
N GLN A 82 5.44 8.93 -16.72
CA GLN A 82 4.96 8.53 -18.07
C GLN A 82 6.08 7.96 -18.94
N GLU A 83 7.30 8.44 -18.74
CA GLU A 83 8.51 8.02 -19.46
C GLU A 83 9.05 6.66 -19.02
N LEU A 84 8.72 6.21 -17.81
CA LEU A 84 9.21 4.93 -17.28
C LEU A 84 8.44 3.75 -17.89
N LYS A 85 9.15 2.67 -18.18
CA LYS A 85 8.56 1.44 -18.76
C LYS A 85 9.01 0.20 -18.00
N GLY A 86 8.21 -0.86 -18.12
CA GLY A 86 8.58 -2.19 -17.62
C GLY A 86 8.93 -2.20 -16.13
N GLU A 87 10.16 -2.65 -15.82
CA GLU A 87 10.65 -2.80 -14.45
C GLU A 87 10.83 -1.47 -13.72
N GLU A 88 11.27 -0.41 -14.40
CA GLU A 88 11.48 0.90 -13.78
C GLU A 88 10.16 1.50 -13.28
N TRP A 89 9.11 1.35 -14.09
CA TRP A 89 7.76 1.79 -13.74
C TRP A 89 7.17 0.96 -12.58
N PHE A 90 7.49 -0.34 -12.51
CA PHE A 90 7.13 -1.18 -11.36
C PHE A 90 7.86 -0.75 -10.08
N VAL A 91 9.16 -0.46 -10.16
CA VAL A 91 9.94 0.05 -9.02
C VAL A 91 9.39 1.39 -8.54
N ALA A 92 9.00 2.29 -9.45
CA ALA A 92 8.32 3.54 -9.12
C ALA A 92 7.01 3.28 -8.37
N THR A 93 6.20 2.33 -8.83
CA THR A 93 4.95 1.93 -8.15
C THR A 93 5.19 1.48 -6.70
N ILE A 94 6.22 0.66 -6.46
CA ILE A 94 6.55 0.22 -5.10
C ILE A 94 6.98 1.40 -4.21
N LYS A 95 7.74 2.36 -4.76
CA LYS A 95 8.18 3.55 -4.01
C LYS A 95 7.00 4.46 -3.67
N GLU A 96 6.16 4.76 -4.65
CA GLU A 96 4.97 5.60 -4.49
C GLU A 96 3.97 5.01 -3.51
N ASN A 97 3.88 3.68 -3.42
CA ASN A 97 3.02 3.02 -2.43
C ASN A 97 3.38 3.38 -0.98
N VAL A 98 4.68 3.51 -0.69
CA VAL A 98 5.14 3.92 0.65
C VAL A 98 4.81 5.38 0.89
N LEU A 99 5.01 6.25 -0.10
CA LEU A 99 4.68 7.68 0.01
C LEU A 99 3.18 7.88 0.24
N PHE A 100 2.35 7.18 -0.53
CA PHE A 100 0.91 7.16 -0.34
C PHE A 100 0.54 6.71 1.08
N SER A 101 1.20 5.69 1.62
CA SER A 101 0.92 5.19 2.99
C SER A 101 1.34 6.15 4.10
N LEU A 102 2.14 7.17 3.80
CA LEU A 102 2.60 8.20 4.73
C LEU A 102 1.88 9.55 4.56
N SER A 103 1.15 9.74 3.45
CA SER A 103 0.48 11.00 3.10
C SER A 103 -0.97 11.06 3.58
N ILE A 104 -1.38 10.17 4.49
CA ILE A 104 -2.75 9.98 4.99
C ILE A 104 -2.76 9.99 6.51
#